data_AF-A0A661HXZ6-F1
#
_entry.id   AF-A0A661HXZ6-F1
#
_cell.length_a   1.000
_cell.length_b   1.000
_cell.length_c   1.000
_cell.angle_alpha   90.00
_cell.angle_beta   90.00
_cell.angle_gamma   90.00
#
_symmetry.space_group_name_H-M   'P 1'
#
loop_
_entity.id
_entity.type
_entity.pdbx_description
1 polymer ?
#
loop_
_entity_poly.entity_id
_entity_poly.type
_entity_poly.pdbx_seq_one_letter_code
_entity_poly.pdbx_strand_id
1 'polypeptide(L)'
;LLPASLGLYILLYKRSLFLDRYLYYAILLCLLVFVPVLYWNYQHDFISFKFQLGHGIAEEKLFRPEYFFKFTGEQLVIFHPFYLLPLLYFIVKDREIFSRKKIFLLLPFLLTLGLFVYFSAFKKANTQWAVPAYLSASILLGYYLAQRRTMKLIVAAGIFSALALLLVKTPMGEVIPAIKNFKARAVKINNFHEEIEALDININQYNYIIIDDYHGTDVAHYYNKYDNIIVLAPARFSNFNIWRYEDLGIPMESPLGTLPKLGKSLYIGISDKHVYELNQLFGNSKMLMSEKKTIGSRDMMLYYVEYHN
;
A
#
# COMPACT_ATOMS: atom_id res chain seq x y z
N LEU A 1 2.22 4.76 16.95
CA LEU A 1 1.01 5.47 17.45
C LEU A 1 0.29 4.71 18.55
N LEU A 2 -0.05 3.43 18.37
CA LEU A 2 -0.67 2.62 19.43
C LEU A 2 0.16 2.52 20.74
N PRO A 3 1.50 2.31 20.70
CA PRO A 3 2.31 2.35 21.92
C PRO A 3 2.30 3.72 22.59
N ALA A 4 2.31 4.80 21.80
CA ALA A 4 2.22 6.17 22.32
C ALA A 4 0.86 6.44 22.98
N SER A 5 -0.24 5.99 22.37
CA SER A 5 -1.57 6.11 22.98
C SER A 5 -1.70 5.29 24.27
N LEU A 6 -1.10 4.09 24.31
CA LEU A 6 -1.07 3.26 25.51
C LEU A 6 -0.22 3.90 26.61
N GLY A 7 0.97 4.41 26.27
CA GLY A 7 1.83 5.12 27.21
C GLY A 7 1.14 6.35 27.81
N LEU A 8 0.46 7.15 26.97
CA LEU A 8 -0.33 8.29 27.42
C LEU A 8 -1.51 7.84 28.31
N TYR A 9 -2.20 6.75 27.97
CA TYR A 9 -3.26 6.20 28.81
C TYR A 9 -2.74 5.78 30.19
N ILE A 10 -1.63 5.05 30.23
CA ILE A 10 -0.98 4.61 31.47
C ILE A 10 -0.60 5.83 32.32
N LEU A 11 0.03 6.84 31.71
CA LEU A 11 0.43 8.08 32.37
C LEU A 11 -0.77 8.83 33.00
N LEU A 12 -1.91 8.86 32.32
CA LEU A 12 -3.08 9.61 32.78
C LEU A 12 -3.95 8.83 33.78
N TYR A 13 -4.12 7.52 33.62
CA TYR A 13 -5.14 6.74 34.35
C TYR A 13 -4.65 5.49 35.07
N LYS A 14 -3.45 4.99 34.77
CA LYS A 14 -2.95 3.69 35.26
C LYS A 14 -1.43 3.71 35.56
N ARG A 15 -0.92 4.80 36.18
CA ARG A 15 0.53 5.00 36.43
C ARG A 15 1.20 3.84 37.17
N SER A 16 0.47 3.14 38.04
CA SER A 16 0.99 1.97 38.76
C SER A 16 1.45 0.85 37.83
N LEU A 17 1.00 0.80 36.57
CA LEU A 17 1.45 -0.17 35.58
C LEU A 17 2.93 0.02 35.20
N PHE A 18 3.50 1.22 35.39
CA PHE A 18 4.95 1.41 35.27
C PHE A 18 5.74 0.68 36.35
N LEU A 19 5.11 0.21 37.43
CA LEU A 19 5.77 -0.62 38.44
C LEU A 19 5.52 -2.11 38.20
N ASP A 20 4.69 -2.45 37.22
CA ASP A 20 4.34 -3.82 36.92
C ASP A 20 5.41 -4.48 36.04
N ARG A 21 6.04 -5.53 36.56
CA ARG A 21 7.03 -6.34 35.83
C ARG A 21 6.50 -6.90 34.51
N TYR A 22 5.21 -7.20 34.41
CA TYR A 22 4.62 -7.75 33.19
C TYR A 22 4.63 -6.74 32.02
N LEU A 23 4.56 -5.44 32.31
CA LEU A 23 4.73 -4.40 31.28
C LEU A 23 6.13 -4.49 30.66
N TYR A 24 7.16 -4.66 31.50
CA TYR A 24 8.54 -4.76 31.04
C TYR A 24 8.83 -6.08 30.33
N TYR A 25 8.23 -7.20 30.77
CA TYR A 25 8.32 -8.46 30.03
C TYR A 25 7.69 -8.36 28.63
N ALA A 26 6.57 -7.66 28.49
CA ALA A 26 5.96 -7.41 27.19
C ALA A 26 6.86 -6.54 26.29
N ILE A 27 7.50 -5.50 26.85
CA ILE A 27 8.46 -4.66 26.12
C ILE A 27 9.67 -5.48 25.68
N LEU A 28 10.24 -6.29 26.57
CA LEU A 28 11.38 -7.16 26.26
C LEU A 28 11.03 -8.15 25.15
N LEU A 29 9.88 -8.81 25.24
CA LEU A 29 9.42 -9.73 24.20
C LEU A 29 9.23 -9.02 22.86
N CYS A 30 8.63 -7.83 22.86
CA CYS A 30 8.49 -7.01 21.66
C CYS A 30 9.85 -6.67 21.04
N LEU A 31 10.83 -6.27 21.85
CA LEU A 31 12.19 -6.00 21.40
C LEU A 31 12.84 -7.26 20.83
N LEU A 32 12.78 -8.40 21.52
CA LEU A 32 13.36 -9.66 21.04
C LEU A 32 12.80 -10.08 19.68
N VAL A 33 11.49 -9.96 19.48
CA VAL A 33 10.84 -10.24 18.19
C VAL A 33 11.25 -9.22 17.11
N PHE A 34 11.52 -7.97 17.49
CA PHE A 34 11.90 -6.89 16.57
C PHE A 34 13.42 -6.79 16.32
N VAL A 35 14.25 -7.48 17.10
CA VAL A 35 15.72 -7.48 16.98
C VAL A 35 16.20 -7.82 15.57
N PRO A 36 15.68 -8.84 14.86
CA PRO A 36 16.13 -9.14 13.50
C PRO A 36 15.94 -7.97 12.53
N VAL A 37 14.87 -7.19 12.69
CA VAL A 37 14.59 -6.01 11.86
C VAL A 37 15.60 -4.90 12.14
N LEU A 38 15.91 -4.66 13.42
CA LEU A 38 16.91 -3.68 13.85
C LEU A 38 18.31 -4.06 13.36
N TYR A 39 18.67 -5.33 13.52
CA TYR A 39 19.98 -5.85 13.12
C TYR A 39 20.19 -5.74 11.61
N TRP A 40 19.22 -6.19 10.80
CA TRP A 40 19.31 -6.09 9.35
C TRP A 40 19.39 -4.63 8.89
N ASN A 41 18.58 -3.74 9.46
CA ASN A 41 18.63 -2.31 9.11
C ASN A 41 19.95 -1.66 9.52
N TYR A 42 20.54 -2.04 10.66
CA TYR A 42 21.84 -1.54 11.08
C TYR A 42 22.94 -1.87 10.05
N GLN A 43 22.90 -3.08 9.47
CA GLN A 43 23.82 -3.48 8.40
C GLN A 43 23.59 -2.74 7.07
N HIS A 44 22.43 -2.09 6.89
CA HIS A 44 22.02 -1.41 5.66
C HIS A 44 21.72 0.07 5.90
N ASP A 45 22.48 0.72 6.79
CA ASP A 45 22.40 2.16 7.07
C ASP A 45 20.98 2.67 7.40
N PHE A 46 20.16 1.83 8.03
CA PHE A 46 18.76 2.06 8.35
C PHE A 46 17.88 2.41 7.13
N ILE A 47 18.18 1.85 5.96
CA ILE A 47 17.50 2.16 4.70
C ILE A 47 15.96 2.05 4.79
N SER A 48 15.42 1.02 5.47
CA SER A 48 13.97 0.89 5.62
C SER A 48 13.38 2.01 6.47
N PHE A 49 14.05 2.40 7.56
CA PHE A 49 13.57 3.49 8.42
C PHE A 49 13.65 4.85 7.73
N LYS A 50 14.77 5.13 7.05
CA LYS A 50 14.92 6.33 6.21
C LYS A 50 13.81 6.41 5.17
N PHE A 51 13.54 5.29 4.49
CA PHE A 51 12.45 5.19 3.54
C PHE A 51 11.10 5.49 4.18
N GLN A 52 10.73 4.86 5.30
CA GLN A 52 9.41 5.06 5.92
C GLN A 52 9.21 6.48 6.44
N LEU A 53 10.22 7.05 7.10
CA LEU A 53 10.18 8.43 7.60
C LEU A 53 10.11 9.43 6.45
N GLY A 54 10.98 9.27 5.44
CA GLY A 54 10.99 10.09 4.24
C GLY A 54 9.70 9.95 3.42
N HIS A 55 9.05 8.79 3.41
CA HIS A 55 7.79 8.58 2.70
C HIS A 55 6.60 9.24 3.40
N GLY A 56 6.52 9.12 4.73
CA GLY A 56 5.38 9.58 5.52
C GLY A 56 5.45 11.03 5.98
N ILE A 57 6.64 11.62 6.10
CA ILE A 57 6.87 12.97 6.65
C ILE A 57 7.36 13.88 5.53
N ALA A 58 6.84 15.11 5.50
CA ALA A 58 7.33 16.15 4.59
C ALA A 58 8.67 16.70 5.09
N GLU A 59 9.64 16.83 4.20
CA GLU A 59 10.91 17.51 4.49
C GLU A 59 10.65 18.98 4.83
N GLU A 60 9.80 19.63 4.03
CA GLU A 60 9.31 20.98 4.28
C GLU A 60 7.82 20.97 4.65
N LYS A 61 7.47 21.65 5.74
CA LYS A 61 6.07 21.75 6.22
C LYS A 61 5.33 22.89 5.52
N LEU A 62 5.17 22.79 4.21
CA LEU A 62 4.29 23.67 3.45
C LEU A 62 2.86 23.14 3.46
N PHE A 63 1.91 23.92 3.98
CA PHE A 63 0.52 23.49 4.05
C PHE A 63 -0.07 23.33 2.64
N ARG A 64 -0.66 22.16 2.37
CA ARG A 64 -1.31 21.77 1.12
C ARG A 64 -2.79 21.46 1.41
N PRO A 65 -3.70 22.45 1.27
CA PRO A 65 -5.12 22.27 1.55
C PRO A 65 -5.74 21.11 0.76
N GLU A 66 -5.35 20.93 -0.51
CA GLU A 66 -5.85 19.83 -1.35
C GLU A 66 -5.59 18.47 -0.72
N TYR A 67 -4.37 18.22 -0.23
CA TYR A 67 -4.01 16.94 0.38
C TYR A 67 -4.71 16.74 1.72
N PHE A 68 -4.82 17.80 2.53
CA PHE A 68 -5.55 17.78 3.79
C PHE A 68 -7.02 17.41 3.60
N PHE A 69 -7.74 18.15 2.76
CA PHE A 69 -9.18 17.95 2.56
C PHE A 69 -9.46 16.65 1.82
N LYS A 70 -8.61 16.26 0.86
CA LYS A 70 -8.71 14.96 0.20
C LYS A 70 -8.57 13.83 1.20
N PHE A 71 -7.48 13.79 1.96
CA PHE A 71 -7.25 12.72 2.94
C PHE A 71 -8.37 12.65 3.98
N THR A 72 -8.78 13.80 4.53
CA THR A 72 -9.87 13.89 5.52
C THR A 72 -11.21 13.45 4.94
N GLY A 73 -11.50 13.81 3.69
CA GLY A 73 -12.70 13.35 2.99
C GLY A 73 -12.67 11.84 2.72
N GLU A 74 -11.53 11.29 2.34
CA GLU A 74 -11.36 9.84 2.13
C GLU A 74 -11.54 9.04 3.44
N GLN A 75 -11.25 9.64 4.61
CA GLN A 75 -11.51 9.01 5.91
C GLN A 75 -13.01 8.76 6.18
N LEU A 76 -13.89 9.61 5.63
CA LEU A 76 -15.35 9.36 5.71
C LEU A 76 -15.75 8.13 4.91
N VAL A 77 -15.08 7.87 3.79
CA VAL A 77 -15.34 6.72 2.94
C VAL A 77 -14.79 5.45 3.56
N ILE A 78 -13.53 5.47 4.02
CA ILE A 78 -12.85 4.26 4.50
C ILE A 78 -13.46 3.70 5.79
N PHE A 79 -13.93 4.56 6.70
CA PHE A 79 -14.60 4.11 7.92
C PHE A 79 -16.12 3.95 7.79
N HIS A 80 -16.70 4.52 6.72
CA HIS A 80 -18.14 4.66 6.46
C HIS A 80 -18.77 5.95 7.04
N PRO A 81 -19.49 6.75 6.23
CA PRO A 81 -20.01 8.05 6.68
C PRO A 81 -21.07 7.92 7.79
N PHE A 82 -21.90 6.87 7.74
CA PHE A 82 -22.87 6.57 8.81
C PHE A 82 -22.25 6.00 10.09
N TYR A 83 -20.93 5.80 10.14
CA TYR A 83 -20.21 5.39 11.35
C TYR A 83 -19.33 6.51 11.87
N LEU A 84 -18.55 7.16 11.00
CA LEU A 84 -17.65 8.23 11.42
C LEU A 84 -18.41 9.45 11.96
N LEU A 85 -19.43 9.93 11.24
CA LEU A 85 -20.15 11.14 11.63
C LEU A 85 -20.92 10.96 12.95
N PRO A 86 -21.69 9.86 13.15
CA PRO A 86 -22.32 9.62 14.44
C PRO A 86 -21.31 9.40 15.57
N LEU A 87 -20.18 8.73 15.32
CA LEU A 87 -19.14 8.57 16.33
C LEU A 87 -18.61 9.93 16.80
N LEU A 88 -18.25 10.82 15.87
CA LEU A 88 -17.78 12.17 16.20
C LEU A 88 -18.84 12.96 16.97
N TYR A 89 -20.10 12.87 16.55
CA TYR A 89 -21.23 13.47 17.26
C TYR A 89 -21.37 12.93 18.69
N PHE A 90 -21.29 11.61 18.89
CA PHE A 90 -21.40 10.99 20.21
C PHE A 90 -20.24 11.37 21.12
N ILE A 91 -19.01 11.42 20.60
CA ILE A 91 -17.82 11.89 21.33
C ILE A 91 -18.04 13.32 21.85
N VAL A 92 -18.48 14.24 20.98
CA VAL A 92 -18.70 15.65 21.35
C VAL A 92 -19.84 15.81 22.37
N LYS A 93 -20.86 14.94 22.33
CA LYS A 93 -22.02 15.00 23.24
C LYS A 93 -21.81 14.23 24.55
N ASP A 94 -20.77 13.42 24.66
CA ASP A 94 -20.53 12.59 25.83
C ASP A 94 -19.82 13.38 26.94
N ARG A 95 -20.58 13.73 27.99
CA ARG A 95 -20.06 14.46 29.15
C ARG A 95 -19.08 13.63 29.99
N GLU A 96 -19.05 12.31 29.82
CA GLU A 96 -18.18 11.39 30.54
C GLU A 96 -17.14 10.74 29.61
N ILE A 97 -16.81 11.41 28.49
CA ILE A 97 -15.85 10.91 27.50
C ILE A 97 -14.48 10.64 28.14
N PHE A 98 -14.12 11.37 29.21
CA PHE A 98 -12.88 11.20 29.97
C PHE A 98 -12.88 10.05 30.98
N SER A 99 -13.92 9.20 31.00
CA SER A 99 -13.90 7.98 31.81
C SER A 99 -12.79 7.02 31.35
N ARG A 100 -12.22 6.26 32.31
CA ARG A 100 -11.09 5.35 32.07
C ARG A 100 -11.31 4.38 30.91
N LYS A 101 -12.53 3.85 30.76
CA LYS A 101 -12.86 2.88 29.69
C LYS A 101 -12.94 3.56 28.32
N LYS A 102 -13.53 4.75 28.24
CA LYS A 102 -13.71 5.47 26.97
C LYS A 102 -12.39 6.05 26.48
N ILE A 103 -11.57 6.63 27.36
CA ILE A 103 -10.25 7.17 26.98
C ILE A 103 -9.32 6.09 26.45
N PHE A 104 -9.38 4.87 27.01
CA PHE A 104 -8.62 3.74 26.50
C PHE A 104 -8.89 3.46 25.01
N LEU A 105 -10.14 3.68 24.56
CA LEU A 105 -10.53 3.52 23.15
C LEU A 105 -10.34 4.80 22.33
N LEU A 106 -10.54 5.97 22.96
CA LEU A 106 -10.49 7.26 22.30
C LEU A 106 -9.06 7.68 21.92
N LEU A 107 -8.08 7.43 22.79
CA LEU A 107 -6.69 7.82 22.52
C LEU A 107 -6.11 7.17 21.26
N PRO A 108 -6.17 5.83 21.07
CA PRO A 108 -5.66 5.22 19.83
C PRO A 108 -6.39 5.71 18.58
N PHE A 109 -7.69 6.02 18.68
CA PHE A 109 -8.46 6.60 17.59
C PHE A 109 -7.98 8.02 17.24
N LEU A 110 -8.05 8.95 18.21
CA LEU A 110 -7.75 10.36 17.96
C LEU A 110 -6.27 10.61 17.66
N LEU A 111 -5.35 9.93 18.36
CA LEU A 111 -3.92 10.11 18.11
C LEU A 111 -3.52 9.59 16.74
N THR A 112 -4.05 8.42 16.34
CA THR A 112 -3.70 7.84 15.04
C THR A 112 -4.32 8.65 13.91
N LEU A 113 -5.63 8.89 13.95
CA LEU A 113 -6.32 9.65 12.93
C LEU A 113 -5.78 11.09 12.86
N GLY A 114 -5.66 11.75 14.01
CA GLY A 114 -5.19 13.14 14.10
C GLY A 114 -3.77 13.32 13.57
N LEU A 115 -2.85 12.39 13.86
CA LEU A 115 -1.48 12.47 13.36
C LEU A 115 -1.41 12.28 11.84
N PHE A 116 -2.17 11.34 11.26
CA PHE A 116 -2.18 11.17 9.81
C PHE A 116 -2.91 12.30 9.08
N VAL A 117 -3.98 12.85 9.65
CA VAL A 117 -4.63 14.08 9.15
C VAL A 117 -3.67 15.27 9.22
N TYR A 118 -2.85 15.36 10.27
CA TYR A 118 -1.81 16.38 10.38
C TYR A 118 -0.72 16.19 9.32
N PHE A 119 -0.20 14.98 9.11
CA PHE A 119 0.82 14.75 8.08
C PHE A 119 0.28 14.91 6.66
N SER A 120 -0.98 14.55 6.42
CA SER A 120 -1.61 14.74 5.11
C SER A 120 -1.73 16.21 4.71
N ALA A 121 -1.66 17.13 5.67
CA ALA A 121 -1.61 18.57 5.40
C ALA A 121 -0.30 19.04 4.77
N PHE A 122 0.77 18.25 4.82
CA PHE A 122 2.09 18.65 4.29
C PHE A 122 2.59 17.73 3.18
N LYS A 123 2.13 16.48 3.15
CA LYS A 123 2.52 15.49 2.15
C LYS A 123 1.34 14.62 1.79
N LYS A 124 1.27 14.14 0.54
CA LYS A 124 0.23 13.21 0.11
C LYS A 124 0.32 11.92 0.92
N ALA A 125 -0.68 11.66 1.76
CA ALA A 125 -0.80 10.44 2.55
C ALA A 125 -1.73 9.44 1.86
N ASN A 126 -1.45 8.14 2.01
CA ASN A 126 -2.37 7.11 1.52
C ASN A 126 -3.51 6.91 2.52
N THR A 127 -4.75 6.85 2.02
CA THR A 127 -5.96 6.79 2.84
C THR A 127 -5.90 5.71 3.92
N GLN A 128 -5.37 4.52 3.58
CA GLN A 128 -5.31 3.37 4.47
C GLN A 128 -4.39 3.56 5.69
N TRP A 129 -3.51 4.55 5.70
CA TRP A 129 -2.55 4.74 6.79
C TRP A 129 -3.22 4.99 8.15
N ALA A 130 -4.40 5.62 8.16
CA ALA A 130 -5.16 5.87 9.38
C ALA A 130 -6.07 4.71 9.80
N VAL A 131 -6.19 3.63 9.02
CA VAL A 131 -7.10 2.50 9.30
C VAL A 131 -6.96 1.91 10.70
N PRO A 132 -5.75 1.76 11.29
CA PRO A 132 -5.62 1.25 12.65
C PRO A 132 -6.38 2.07 13.71
N ALA A 133 -6.64 3.37 13.46
CA ALA A 133 -7.46 4.22 14.33
C ALA A 133 -8.88 3.68 14.49
N TYR A 134 -9.40 3.01 13.46
CA TYR A 134 -10.78 2.58 13.39
C TYR A 134 -11.09 1.31 14.18
N LEU A 135 -10.06 0.57 14.61
CA LEU A 135 -10.25 -0.60 15.48
C LEU A 135 -10.88 -0.18 16.82
N SER A 136 -10.28 0.80 17.50
CA SER A 136 -10.82 1.29 18.77
C SER A 136 -12.06 2.17 18.57
N ALA A 137 -12.12 2.90 17.44
CA ALA A 137 -13.29 3.68 17.06
C ALA A 137 -14.54 2.81 16.89
N SER A 138 -14.40 1.62 16.29
CA SER A 138 -15.49 0.66 16.09
C SER A 138 -16.05 0.16 17.41
N ILE A 139 -15.18 -0.18 18.36
CA ILE A 139 -15.59 -0.63 19.70
C ILE A 139 -16.32 0.50 20.44
N LEU A 140 -15.77 1.73 20.37
CA LEU A 140 -16.39 2.90 21.01
C LEU A 140 -17.75 3.26 20.38
N LEU A 141 -17.86 3.18 19.05
CA LEU A 141 -19.11 3.37 18.33
C LEU A 141 -20.14 2.30 18.73
N GLY A 142 -19.73 1.03 18.77
CA GLY A 142 -20.58 -0.08 19.21
C GLY A 142 -21.14 0.14 20.62
N TYR A 143 -20.29 0.62 21.54
CA TYR A 143 -20.72 1.01 22.89
C TYR A 143 -21.82 2.10 22.84
N TYR A 144 -21.64 3.17 22.07
CA TYR A 144 -22.65 4.23 21.96
C TYR A 144 -23.94 3.76 21.29
N LEU A 145 -23.85 2.96 20.23
CA LEU A 145 -25.02 2.43 19.53
C LEU A 145 -25.84 1.51 20.43
N ALA A 146 -25.18 0.68 21.24
CA ALA A 146 -25.84 -0.17 22.23
C ALA A 146 -26.53 0.67 23.32
N GLN A 147 -25.84 1.68 23.86
CA GLN A 147 -26.38 2.55 24.90
C GLN A 147 -27.58 3.39 24.42
N ARG A 148 -27.51 3.90 23.19
CA ARG A 148 -28.55 4.77 22.60
C ARG A 148 -29.61 4.01 21.80
N ARG A 149 -29.54 2.68 21.75
CA ARG A 149 -30.45 1.77 21.02
C ARG A 149 -30.70 2.20 19.57
N THR A 150 -29.68 2.73 18.90
CA THR A 150 -29.82 3.35 17.57
C THR A 150 -29.57 2.35 16.44
N MET A 151 -30.27 1.23 16.45
CA MET A 151 -30.16 0.19 15.40
C MET A 151 -30.46 0.72 13.99
N LYS A 152 -31.27 1.78 13.89
CA LYS A 152 -31.56 2.47 12.62
C LYS A 152 -30.29 2.94 11.89
N LEU A 153 -29.23 3.33 12.61
CA LEU A 153 -27.96 3.73 11.99
C LEU A 153 -27.23 2.55 11.35
N ILE A 154 -27.28 1.37 11.97
CA ILE A 154 -26.70 0.15 11.41
C ILE A 154 -27.47 -0.26 10.15
N VAL A 155 -28.80 -0.21 10.20
CA VAL A 155 -29.65 -0.50 9.04
C VAL A 155 -29.39 0.50 7.91
N ALA A 156 -29.35 1.80 8.20
CA ALA A 156 -29.04 2.83 7.20
C ALA A 156 -27.66 2.63 6.58
N ALA A 157 -26.66 2.25 7.39
CA ALA A 157 -25.32 1.94 6.90
C ALA A 157 -25.31 0.69 6.01
N GLY A 158 -26.05 -0.35 6.39
CA GLY A 158 -26.21 -1.56 5.58
C GLY A 158 -26.87 -1.27 4.23
N ILE A 159 -27.96 -0.49 4.22
CA ILE A 159 -28.64 -0.06 2.99
C ILE A 159 -27.69 0.76 2.11
N PHE A 160 -26.98 1.73 2.69
CA PHE A 160 -26.01 2.55 1.96
C PHE A 160 -24.91 1.68 1.32
N SER A 161 -24.35 0.75 2.09
CA SER A 161 -23.32 -0.18 1.60
C SER A 161 -23.85 -1.09 0.49
N ALA A 162 -25.07 -1.61 0.63
CA ALA A 162 -25.72 -2.44 -0.39
C ALA A 162 -25.96 -1.65 -1.69
N LEU A 163 -26.47 -0.43 -1.60
CA LEU A 163 -26.66 0.45 -2.75
C LEU A 163 -25.32 0.79 -3.43
N ALA A 164 -24.28 1.12 -2.66
CA ALA A 164 -22.96 1.38 -3.19
C ALA A 164 -22.39 0.15 -3.92
N LEU A 165 -22.54 -1.04 -3.35
CA LEU A 165 -22.14 -2.30 -3.99
C LEU A 165 -22.93 -2.58 -5.26
N LEU A 166 -24.24 -2.33 -5.26
CA LEU A 166 -25.08 -2.48 -6.45
C LEU A 166 -24.59 -1.56 -7.57
N LEU A 167 -24.32 -0.29 -7.29
CA LEU A 167 -23.79 0.64 -8.30
C LEU A 167 -22.41 0.20 -8.83
N VAL A 168 -21.51 -0.25 -7.95
CA VAL A 168 -20.16 -0.67 -8.36
C VAL A 168 -20.17 -2.01 -9.10
N LYS A 169 -21.01 -2.97 -8.74
CA LYS A 169 -21.02 -4.31 -9.35
C LYS A 169 -21.96 -4.47 -10.54
N THR A 170 -22.93 -3.58 -10.73
CA THR A 170 -23.91 -3.69 -11.84
C THR A 170 -23.76 -2.55 -12.85
N PRO A 171 -24.25 -2.69 -14.09
CA PRO A 171 -24.20 -1.62 -15.10
C PRO A 171 -24.90 -0.32 -14.66
N MET A 172 -25.75 -0.36 -13.63
CA MET A 172 -26.46 0.82 -13.12
C MET A 172 -25.51 1.96 -12.71
N GLY A 173 -24.31 1.64 -12.20
CA GLY A 173 -23.32 2.65 -11.86
C GLY A 173 -22.57 3.26 -13.04
N GLU A 174 -22.65 2.69 -14.24
CA GLU A 174 -21.91 3.19 -15.41
C GLU A 174 -22.46 4.51 -15.95
N VAL A 175 -23.71 4.83 -15.60
CA VAL A 175 -24.33 6.14 -15.85
C VAL A 175 -23.64 7.24 -15.05
N ILE A 176 -22.98 6.89 -13.93
CA ILE A 176 -22.28 7.85 -13.07
C ILE A 176 -20.79 7.86 -13.48
N PRO A 177 -20.28 8.99 -14.04
CA PRO A 177 -18.90 9.04 -14.56
C PRO A 177 -17.84 8.66 -13.52
N ALA A 178 -18.05 9.02 -12.25
CA ALA A 178 -17.15 8.67 -11.17
C ALA A 178 -17.05 7.15 -10.94
N ILE A 179 -18.17 6.43 -11.02
CA ILE A 179 -18.22 4.98 -10.80
C ILE A 179 -17.68 4.26 -12.03
N LYS A 180 -18.04 4.70 -13.25
CA LYS A 180 -17.45 4.18 -14.50
C LYS A 180 -15.92 4.27 -14.47
N ASN A 181 -15.39 5.44 -14.12
CA ASN A 181 -13.95 5.67 -14.00
C ASN A 181 -13.31 4.83 -12.88
N PHE A 182 -14.01 4.63 -11.75
CA PHE A 182 -13.55 3.76 -10.67
C PHE A 182 -13.46 2.29 -11.13
N LYS A 183 -14.52 1.76 -11.78
CA LYS A 183 -14.53 0.39 -12.30
C LYS A 183 -13.41 0.16 -13.30
N ALA A 184 -13.24 1.06 -14.27
CA ALA A 184 -12.18 0.97 -15.27
C ALA A 184 -10.77 0.95 -14.65
N ARG A 185 -10.57 1.61 -13.49
CA ARG A 185 -9.30 1.54 -12.74
C ARG A 185 -9.18 0.27 -11.89
N ALA A 186 -10.29 -0.27 -11.39
CA ALA A 186 -10.31 -1.46 -10.55
C ALA A 186 -10.08 -2.76 -11.35
N VAL A 187 -10.46 -2.79 -12.64
CA VAL A 187 -10.26 -3.93 -13.56
C VAL A 187 -8.80 -4.11 -13.99
N LYS A 188 -7.87 -3.30 -13.48
CA LYS A 188 -6.42 -3.31 -13.81
C LYS A 188 -5.66 -4.63 -13.61
N ILE A 189 -6.26 -5.68 -13.03
CA ILE A 189 -5.52 -6.84 -12.50
C ILE A 189 -5.66 -8.12 -13.36
N ASN A 190 -6.58 -8.18 -14.34
CA ASN A 190 -6.93 -9.48 -14.98
C ASN A 190 -6.64 -9.62 -16.49
N ASN A 191 -5.97 -8.67 -17.15
CA ASN A 191 -5.86 -8.69 -18.62
C ASN A 191 -4.40 -8.77 -19.10
N PHE A 192 -3.56 -9.60 -18.51
CA PHE A 192 -2.28 -9.99 -19.16
C PHE A 192 -2.26 -11.48 -19.54
N HIS A 193 -3.19 -12.29 -19.03
CA HIS A 193 -3.19 -13.73 -19.30
C HIS A 193 -3.43 -14.06 -20.76
N GLU A 194 -4.47 -13.49 -21.38
CA GLU A 194 -4.85 -13.82 -22.76
C GLU A 194 -3.74 -13.47 -23.76
N GLU A 195 -3.03 -12.36 -23.56
CA GLU A 195 -1.93 -11.95 -24.41
C GLU A 195 -0.69 -12.81 -24.21
N ILE A 196 -0.40 -13.17 -22.96
CA ILE A 196 0.71 -14.07 -22.63
C ILE A 196 0.43 -15.48 -23.18
N GLU A 197 -0.83 -15.96 -23.13
CA GLU A 197 -1.29 -17.20 -23.75
C GLU A 197 -1.16 -17.16 -25.28
N ALA A 198 -1.59 -16.06 -25.91
CA ALA A 198 -1.58 -15.89 -27.36
C ALA A 198 -0.17 -15.93 -27.97
N LEU A 199 0.86 -15.63 -27.19
CA LEU A 199 2.25 -15.69 -27.61
C LEU A 199 2.79 -17.11 -27.76
N ASP A 200 2.14 -18.11 -27.14
CA ASP A 200 2.56 -19.52 -27.14
C ASP A 200 4.07 -19.69 -26.86
N ILE A 201 4.59 -18.91 -25.89
CA ILE A 201 6.01 -18.91 -25.58
C ILE A 201 6.34 -20.08 -24.65
N ASN A 202 7.26 -20.94 -25.10
CA ASN A 202 7.92 -21.88 -24.20
C ASN A 202 8.90 -21.12 -23.28
N ILE A 203 8.47 -20.81 -22.05
CA ILE A 203 9.24 -20.01 -21.09
C ILE A 203 10.53 -20.68 -20.60
N ASN A 204 10.62 -22.01 -20.71
CA ASN A 204 11.77 -22.79 -20.25
C ASN A 204 13.00 -22.63 -21.14
N GLN A 205 12.85 -22.09 -22.35
CA GLN A 205 13.99 -21.80 -23.23
C GLN A 205 14.79 -20.56 -22.79
N TYR A 206 14.23 -19.72 -21.93
CA TYR A 206 14.89 -18.52 -21.44
C TYR A 206 15.59 -18.80 -20.12
N ASN A 207 16.80 -18.29 -19.95
CA ASN A 207 17.53 -18.33 -18.69
C ASN A 207 16.92 -17.35 -17.68
N TYR A 208 16.60 -16.12 -18.11
CA TYR A 208 16.03 -15.08 -17.25
C TYR A 208 14.72 -14.49 -17.81
N ILE A 209 13.84 -14.05 -16.91
CA ILE A 209 12.71 -13.18 -17.22
C ILE A 209 13.01 -11.79 -16.66
N ILE A 210 12.88 -10.75 -17.48
CA ILE A 210 13.08 -9.35 -17.10
C ILE A 210 11.73 -8.65 -17.07
N ILE A 211 11.41 -7.97 -15.98
CA ILE A 211 10.14 -7.23 -15.80
C ILE A 211 10.39 -5.81 -15.30
N ASP A 212 9.43 -4.92 -15.59
CA ASP A 212 9.52 -3.50 -15.23
C ASP A 212 9.67 -3.26 -13.74
N ASP A 213 8.77 -3.83 -12.93
CA ASP A 213 8.74 -3.67 -11.49
C ASP A 213 8.11 -4.90 -10.81
N TYR A 214 8.07 -4.89 -9.48
CA TYR A 214 7.56 -6.01 -8.70
C TYR A 214 6.06 -6.26 -8.88
N HIS A 215 5.30 -5.37 -9.53
CA HIS A 215 3.91 -5.64 -9.89
C HIS A 215 3.80 -6.61 -11.07
N GLY A 216 4.84 -6.73 -11.90
CA GLY A 216 4.92 -7.67 -13.02
C GLY A 216 5.30 -9.11 -12.62
N THR A 217 5.38 -9.43 -11.33
CA THR A 217 5.69 -10.80 -10.87
C THR A 217 4.53 -11.77 -11.10
N ASP A 218 3.35 -11.27 -11.47
CA ASP A 218 2.24 -12.07 -11.97
C ASP A 218 2.61 -12.85 -13.23
N VAL A 219 3.47 -12.30 -14.09
CA VAL A 219 4.06 -13.00 -15.24
C VAL A 219 4.81 -14.26 -14.80
N ALA A 220 5.67 -14.13 -13.80
CA ALA A 220 6.42 -15.24 -13.23
C ALA A 220 5.49 -16.30 -12.61
N HIS A 221 4.43 -15.86 -11.93
CA HIS A 221 3.43 -16.75 -11.37
C HIS A 221 2.67 -17.53 -12.44
N TYR A 222 2.22 -16.84 -13.50
CA TYR A 222 1.52 -17.44 -14.63
C TYR A 222 2.33 -18.57 -15.27
N TYR A 223 3.62 -18.30 -15.54
CA TYR A 223 4.53 -19.27 -16.14
C TYR A 223 5.08 -20.32 -15.16
N ASN A 224 4.69 -20.25 -13.88
CA ASN A 224 5.24 -21.08 -12.81
C ASN A 224 6.79 -21.06 -12.77
N LYS A 225 7.38 -19.89 -13.05
CA LYS A 225 8.83 -19.68 -13.10
C LYS A 225 9.22 -18.60 -12.12
N TYR A 226 9.71 -19.03 -10.97
CA TYR A 226 10.05 -18.16 -9.84
C TYR A 226 11.54 -17.86 -9.72
N ASP A 227 12.37 -18.69 -10.36
CA ASP A 227 13.82 -18.52 -10.38
C ASP A 227 14.24 -17.63 -11.55
N ASN A 228 15.35 -16.90 -11.37
CA ASN A 228 15.99 -16.08 -12.41
C ASN A 228 15.08 -14.97 -12.97
N ILE A 229 14.39 -14.25 -12.09
CA ILE A 229 13.62 -13.05 -12.43
C ILE A 229 14.45 -11.81 -12.12
N ILE A 230 14.60 -10.93 -13.10
CA ILE A 230 15.23 -9.62 -12.94
C ILE A 230 14.14 -8.56 -12.94
N VAL A 231 14.00 -7.88 -11.81
CA VAL A 231 13.09 -6.74 -11.68
C VAL A 231 13.89 -5.46 -11.87
N LEU A 232 13.52 -4.65 -12.86
CA LEU A 232 14.22 -3.41 -13.20
C LEU A 232 13.92 -2.28 -12.19
N ALA A 233 12.71 -2.24 -11.65
CA ALA A 233 12.21 -1.37 -10.58
C ALA A 233 12.64 0.11 -10.70
N PRO A 234 12.24 0.84 -11.76
CA PRO A 234 12.61 2.24 -11.96
C PRO A 234 11.87 3.19 -11.01
N ALA A 235 10.73 2.77 -10.46
CA ALA A 235 9.81 3.65 -9.73
C ALA A 235 10.11 3.71 -8.22
N ARG A 236 10.61 2.63 -7.62
CA ARG A 236 10.84 2.54 -6.17
C ARG A 236 11.88 1.48 -5.84
N PHE A 237 12.90 1.89 -5.10
CA PHE A 237 13.88 0.98 -4.50
C PHE A 237 13.17 -0.10 -3.67
N SER A 238 13.56 -1.35 -3.87
CA SER A 238 12.97 -2.53 -3.24
C SER A 238 14.03 -3.60 -2.96
N ASN A 239 13.67 -4.66 -2.23
CA ASN A 239 14.59 -5.78 -2.00
C ASN A 239 15.07 -6.44 -3.30
N PHE A 240 14.29 -6.39 -4.38
CA PHE A 240 14.74 -6.90 -5.69
C PHE A 240 15.96 -6.15 -6.23
N ASN A 241 16.12 -4.86 -5.89
CA ASN A 241 17.29 -4.09 -6.24
C ASN A 241 18.53 -4.59 -5.48
N ILE A 242 18.37 -4.96 -4.20
CA ILE A 242 19.44 -5.51 -3.37
C ILE A 242 19.81 -6.91 -3.87
N TRP A 243 18.85 -7.81 -4.01
CA TRP A 243 19.08 -9.20 -4.42
C TRP A 243 19.73 -9.30 -5.79
N ARG A 244 19.26 -8.55 -6.80
CA ARG A 244 19.89 -8.57 -8.13
C ARG A 244 21.34 -8.07 -8.10
N TYR A 245 21.68 -7.16 -7.18
CA TYR A 245 23.04 -6.68 -7.02
C TYR A 245 23.93 -7.71 -6.33
N GLU A 246 23.44 -8.32 -5.25
CA GLU A 246 24.18 -9.35 -4.52
C GLU A 246 24.38 -10.62 -5.36
N ASP A 247 23.36 -11.05 -6.09
CA ASP A 247 23.36 -12.31 -6.84
C ASP A 247 24.06 -12.18 -8.20
N LEU A 248 23.87 -11.05 -8.89
CA LEU A 248 24.26 -10.88 -10.29
C LEU A 248 25.19 -9.68 -10.54
N GLY A 249 25.50 -8.89 -9.52
CA GLY A 249 26.30 -7.66 -9.67
C GLY A 249 25.59 -6.56 -10.47
N ILE A 250 24.28 -6.69 -10.70
CA ILE A 250 23.50 -5.70 -11.46
C ILE A 250 23.27 -4.46 -10.57
N PRO A 251 23.60 -3.24 -11.02
CA PRO A 251 23.45 -2.03 -10.21
C PRO A 251 22.06 -1.91 -9.56
N MET A 252 22.01 -1.46 -8.29
CA MET A 252 20.75 -1.33 -7.55
C MET A 252 19.85 -0.21 -8.10
N GLU A 253 20.43 0.81 -8.74
CA GLU A 253 19.72 1.97 -9.27
C GLU A 253 19.71 1.97 -10.81
N SER A 254 18.69 2.60 -11.39
CA SER A 254 18.60 2.86 -12.83
C SER A 254 19.24 4.22 -13.19
N PRO A 255 19.83 4.40 -14.38
CA PRO A 255 19.90 3.43 -15.48
C PRO A 255 20.87 2.28 -15.16
N LEU A 256 20.58 1.09 -15.68
CA LEU A 256 21.47 -0.06 -15.52
C LEU A 256 22.78 0.23 -16.28
N GLY A 257 23.90 0.28 -15.55
CA GLY A 257 25.21 0.58 -16.16
C GLY A 257 25.84 -0.60 -16.89
N THR A 258 25.62 -1.83 -16.41
CA THR A 258 26.16 -3.07 -16.99
C THR A 258 25.24 -4.24 -16.67
N LEU A 259 25.23 -5.25 -17.54
CA LEU A 259 24.56 -6.53 -17.32
C LEU A 259 25.58 -7.68 -17.42
N PRO A 260 25.53 -8.70 -16.55
CA PRO A 260 26.33 -9.90 -16.71
C PRO A 260 25.85 -10.72 -17.93
N LYS A 261 26.54 -11.81 -18.25
CA LYS A 261 26.06 -12.77 -19.24
C LYS A 261 24.85 -13.52 -18.68
N LEU A 262 23.68 -13.16 -19.17
CA LEU A 262 22.41 -13.73 -18.77
C LEU A 262 21.96 -14.83 -19.74
N GLY A 263 22.56 -14.90 -20.93
CA GLY A 263 22.14 -15.83 -21.97
C GLY A 263 20.79 -15.39 -22.56
N LYS A 264 19.93 -16.36 -22.90
CA LYS A 264 18.65 -16.08 -23.55
C LYS A 264 17.67 -15.52 -22.53
N SER A 265 17.24 -14.27 -22.67
CA SER A 265 16.40 -13.56 -21.70
C SER A 265 15.12 -13.04 -22.33
N LEU A 266 14.00 -13.09 -21.62
CA LEU A 266 12.71 -12.55 -22.09
C LEU A 266 12.33 -11.33 -21.26
N TYR A 267 12.21 -10.18 -21.89
CA TYR A 267 11.62 -9.00 -21.28
C TYR A 267 10.12 -8.94 -21.55
N ILE A 268 9.35 -8.72 -20.49
CA ILE A 268 7.90 -8.48 -20.53
C ILE A 268 7.61 -7.22 -19.73
N GLY A 269 7.14 -6.18 -20.39
CA GLY A 269 6.91 -4.90 -19.74
C GLY A 269 6.18 -3.89 -20.62
N ILE A 270 5.92 -2.72 -20.04
CA ILE A 270 5.23 -1.60 -20.67
C ILE A 270 6.13 -0.39 -20.89
N SER A 271 7.39 -0.43 -20.41
CA SER A 271 8.32 0.68 -20.53
C SER A 271 9.11 0.65 -21.84
N ASP A 272 8.88 1.66 -22.68
CA ASP A 272 9.69 2.01 -23.85
C ASP A 272 11.14 2.35 -23.46
N LYS A 273 11.31 3.07 -22.35
CA LYS A 273 12.61 3.41 -21.79
C LYS A 273 13.45 2.16 -21.44
N HIS A 274 12.85 1.15 -20.80
CA HIS A 274 13.58 -0.09 -20.51
C HIS A 274 13.94 -0.86 -21.77
N VAL A 275 13.06 -0.94 -22.76
CA VAL A 275 13.40 -1.55 -24.05
C VAL A 275 14.64 -0.86 -24.65
N TYR A 276 14.67 0.47 -24.62
CA TYR A 276 15.83 1.24 -25.09
C TYR A 276 17.10 0.92 -24.28
N GLU A 277 17.04 0.95 -22.95
CA GLU A 277 18.19 0.64 -22.08
C GLU A 277 18.70 -0.79 -22.27
N LEU A 278 17.81 -1.78 -22.29
CA LEU A 278 18.15 -3.19 -22.49
C LEU A 278 18.75 -3.43 -23.88
N ASN A 279 18.26 -2.76 -24.92
CA ASN A 279 18.84 -2.85 -26.27
C ASN A 279 20.31 -2.38 -26.28
N GLN A 280 20.65 -1.32 -25.54
CA GLN A 280 22.04 -0.84 -25.45
C GLN A 280 22.94 -1.84 -24.71
N LEU A 281 22.40 -2.54 -23.70
CA LEU A 281 23.18 -3.43 -22.84
C LEU A 281 23.35 -4.84 -23.40
N PHE A 282 22.33 -5.41 -24.03
CA PHE A 282 22.39 -6.76 -24.60
C PHE A 282 22.97 -6.79 -26.01
N GLY A 283 22.92 -5.69 -26.76
CA GLY A 283 23.43 -5.57 -28.13
C GLY A 283 22.62 -6.32 -29.20
N ASN A 284 22.08 -7.51 -28.87
CA ASN A 284 21.18 -8.30 -29.71
C ASN A 284 19.80 -8.40 -29.07
N SER A 285 18.77 -8.00 -29.81
CA SER A 285 17.38 -8.15 -29.40
C SER A 285 16.47 -8.54 -30.56
N LYS A 286 15.38 -9.24 -30.23
CA LYS A 286 14.33 -9.65 -31.16
C LYS A 286 12.98 -9.30 -30.53
N MET A 287 12.29 -8.32 -31.11
CA MET A 287 10.91 -7.99 -30.75
C MET A 287 10.01 -9.16 -31.15
N LEU A 288 9.40 -9.83 -30.16
CA LEU A 288 8.45 -10.92 -30.40
C LEU A 288 7.05 -10.35 -30.66
N MET A 289 6.65 -9.35 -29.88
CA MET A 289 5.37 -8.68 -30.01
C MET A 289 5.43 -7.28 -29.40
N SER A 290 4.72 -6.33 -30.00
CA SER A 290 4.40 -5.05 -29.39
C SER A 290 2.94 -4.68 -29.68
N GLU A 291 2.16 -4.43 -28.64
CA GLU A 291 0.73 -4.13 -28.78
C GLU A 291 0.33 -2.87 -28.02
N LYS A 292 -0.51 -2.05 -28.65
CA LYS A 292 -1.08 -0.87 -28.00
C LYS A 292 -2.37 -1.24 -27.28
N LYS A 293 -2.43 -0.97 -25.98
CA LYS A 293 -3.58 -1.26 -25.13
C LYS A 293 -4.08 -0.03 -24.40
N THR A 294 -5.38 0.22 -24.50
CA THR A 294 -6.04 1.28 -23.73
C THR A 294 -6.55 0.69 -22.41
N ILE A 295 -5.95 1.07 -21.28
CA ILE A 295 -6.40 0.69 -19.94
C ILE A 295 -6.97 1.90 -19.22
N GLY A 296 -8.28 1.92 -19.05
CA GLY A 296 -9.00 3.06 -18.49
C GLY A 296 -8.91 4.28 -19.41
N SER A 297 -8.16 5.29 -19.01
CA SER A 297 -7.94 6.52 -19.79
C SER A 297 -6.49 6.67 -20.28
N ARG A 298 -5.70 5.60 -20.23
CA ARG A 298 -4.29 5.61 -20.63
C ARG A 298 -4.07 4.59 -21.73
N ASP A 299 -3.43 5.02 -22.79
CA ASP A 299 -2.84 4.13 -23.78
C ASP A 299 -1.46 3.70 -23.27
N MET A 300 -1.18 2.40 -23.33
CA MET A 300 0.09 1.81 -22.96
C MET A 300 0.55 0.89 -24.08
N MET A 301 1.86 0.79 -24.28
CA MET A 301 2.44 -0.20 -25.16
C MET A 301 2.89 -1.38 -24.31
N LEU A 302 2.57 -2.59 -24.73
CA LEU A 302 3.08 -3.83 -24.15
C LEU A 302 4.20 -4.34 -25.05
N TYR A 303 5.31 -4.77 -24.45
CA TYR A 303 6.50 -5.22 -25.15
C TYR A 303 6.89 -6.62 -24.68
N TYR A 304 7.15 -7.49 -25.66
CA TYR A 304 7.76 -8.80 -25.47
C TYR A 304 9.03 -8.85 -26.31
N VAL A 305 10.18 -8.81 -25.64
CA VAL A 305 11.48 -8.71 -26.31
C VAL A 305 12.40 -9.82 -25.84
N GLU A 306 12.89 -10.60 -26.79
CA GLU A 306 13.94 -11.58 -26.55
C GLU A 306 15.31 -10.91 -26.66
N TYR A 307 16.18 -11.18 -25.69
CA TYR A 307 17.53 -10.67 -25.59
C TYR A 307 18.54 -11.81 -25.47
N HIS A 308 19.77 -11.58 -25.93
CA HIS A 308 20.85 -12.57 -25.83
C HIS A 308 22.22 -11.88 -25.69
N ASN A 309 23.00 -12.24 -24.66
CA ASN A 309 24.36 -11.74 -24.43
C ASN A 309 25.33 -12.78 -23.83
#